data_AF-A0A354BMI9-F1
#
_entry.id   AF-A0A354BMI9-F1
#
_cell.length_a   1.000
_cell.length_b   1.000
_cell.length_c   1.000
_cell.angle_alpha   90.00
_cell.angle_beta   90.00
_cell.angle_gamma   90.00
#
_symmetry.space_group_name_H-M   'P 1'
#
loop_
_entity.id
_entity.type
_entity.pdbx_description
1 polymer ?
#
loop_
_entity_poly.entity_id
_entity_poly.type
_entity_poly.pdbx_seq_one_letter_code
_entity_poly.pdbx_strand_id
1 'polypeptide(L)'
;KSRQGDAEIDRAMTHVLRHSGEAHSIIDFFPYGYDERQYCSPGFNLPIGCFMRTLHGQYPEYHSSADNLDLVRSESLSRSYADCLQAFELLEGNRVYVSQNPRCEPQLGRRGLYRAVAGQQENQCRELALLWVLNMSDGRHALLDIADRAALPFGQIQSAAEALVEAELLKEYRSPGND
;
A
#
# COMPACT_ATOMS: atom_id res chain seq x y z
N LYS A 1 5.59 -0.70 13.70
CA LYS A 1 4.39 -1.54 13.46
C LYS A 1 3.49 -1.53 14.68
N SER A 2 2.22 -1.88 14.52
CA SER A 2 1.32 -2.20 15.63
C SER A 2 1.74 -3.50 16.31
N ARG A 3 1.16 -3.78 17.49
CA ARG A 3 1.40 -5.04 18.21
C ARG A 3 1.01 -6.29 17.43
N GLN A 4 0.04 -6.19 16.53
CA GLN A 4 -0.38 -7.32 15.69
C GLN A 4 0.72 -7.67 14.67
N GLY A 5 1.44 -6.65 14.16
CA GLY A 5 2.67 -6.82 13.37
C GLY A 5 2.44 -7.09 11.87
N ASP A 6 1.23 -7.50 11.49
CA ASP A 6 0.81 -7.80 10.13
C ASP A 6 -0.61 -7.30 9.81
N ALA A 7 -1.18 -6.43 10.64
CA ALA A 7 -2.46 -5.78 10.37
C ALA A 7 -2.41 -4.98 9.06
N GLU A 8 -3.57 -4.69 8.48
CA GLU A 8 -3.66 -4.02 7.17
C GLU A 8 -2.84 -2.72 7.11
N ILE A 9 -2.93 -1.87 8.14
CA ILE A 9 -2.15 -0.63 8.21
C ILE A 9 -0.63 -0.87 8.27
N ASP A 10 -0.18 -1.94 8.93
CA ASP A 10 1.24 -2.29 9.00
C ASP A 10 1.76 -2.68 7.63
N ARG A 11 0.96 -3.46 6.89
CA ARG A 11 1.26 -3.91 5.53
C ARG A 11 1.21 -2.73 4.55
N ALA A 12 0.17 -1.91 4.62
CA ALA A 12 -0.02 -0.74 3.77
C ALA A 12 1.16 0.24 3.90
N MET A 13 1.50 0.65 5.12
CA MET A 13 2.60 1.59 5.33
C MET A 13 3.96 0.96 4.96
N THR A 14 4.17 -0.33 5.22
CA THR A 14 5.39 -1.03 4.78
C THR A 14 5.52 -1.03 3.25
N HIS A 15 4.41 -1.25 2.53
CA HIS A 15 4.38 -1.23 1.07
C HIS A 15 4.68 0.18 0.54
N VAL A 16 4.02 1.21 1.08
CA VAL A 16 4.27 2.61 0.69
C VAL A 16 5.74 2.98 0.88
N LEU A 17 6.33 2.69 2.05
CA LEU A 17 7.73 3.00 2.31
C LEU A 17 8.70 2.23 1.40
N ARG A 18 8.40 0.96 1.07
CA ARG A 18 9.20 0.18 0.12
C ARG A 18 9.29 0.84 -1.25
N HIS A 19 8.20 1.50 -1.67
CA HIS A 19 8.07 2.14 -2.98
C HIS A 19 8.28 3.66 -2.96
N SER A 20 8.57 4.28 -1.82
CA SER A 20 8.77 5.74 -1.70
C SER A 20 10.06 6.24 -2.36
N GLY A 21 11.03 5.34 -2.60
CA GLY A 21 12.36 5.68 -3.09
C GLY A 21 13.27 6.30 -2.00
N GLU A 22 12.81 6.37 -0.75
CA GLU A 22 13.58 6.86 0.37
C GLU A 22 14.15 5.72 1.22
N ALA A 23 15.30 5.99 1.85
CA ALA A 23 15.80 5.12 2.90
C ALA A 23 14.81 5.13 4.07
N HIS A 24 14.40 3.94 4.51
CA HIS A 24 13.43 3.77 5.59
C HIS A 24 13.80 2.57 6.44
N SER A 25 13.24 2.52 7.65
CA SER A 25 13.36 1.39 8.56
C SER A 25 11.98 1.01 9.09
N ILE A 26 11.68 -0.28 9.13
CA ILE A 26 10.48 -0.80 9.78
C ILE A 26 10.88 -1.38 11.12
N ILE A 27 10.30 -0.84 12.19
CA ILE A 27 10.55 -1.29 13.56
C ILE A 27 9.32 -2.08 14.03
N ASP A 28 9.56 -3.31 14.50
CA ASP A 28 8.51 -4.12 15.13
C ASP A 28 8.02 -3.47 16.43
N PHE A 29 6.79 -3.79 16.83
CA PHE A 29 6.23 -3.22 18.05
C PHE A 29 7.06 -3.60 19.28
N PHE A 30 7.32 -2.61 20.12
CA PHE A 30 7.78 -2.78 21.48
C PHE A 30 6.97 -1.83 22.38
N PRO A 31 6.62 -2.20 23.62
CA PRO A 31 5.66 -1.47 24.44
C PRO A 31 6.27 -0.24 25.14
N TYR A 32 7.00 0.59 24.40
CA TYR A 32 7.65 1.81 24.87
C TYR A 32 7.71 2.85 23.75
N GLY A 33 7.73 4.14 24.09
CA GLY A 33 7.70 5.22 23.11
C GLY A 33 6.42 6.05 23.24
N TYR A 34 5.58 6.02 22.21
CA TYR A 34 4.41 6.89 22.08
C TYR A 34 3.10 6.16 22.44
N ASP A 35 1.96 6.69 21.99
CA ASP A 35 0.63 6.25 22.40
C ASP A 35 0.21 4.89 21.82
N GLU A 36 0.90 4.37 20.80
CA GLU A 36 0.70 3.00 20.31
C GLU A 36 0.79 1.98 21.44
N ARG A 37 1.62 2.23 22.47
CA ARG A 37 1.71 1.37 23.65
C ARG A 37 0.38 1.25 24.41
N GLN A 38 -0.43 2.32 24.40
CA GLN A 38 -1.75 2.35 25.06
C GLN A 38 -2.79 1.67 24.17
N TYR A 39 -2.89 2.08 22.90
CA TYR A 39 -3.87 1.54 21.96
C TYR A 39 -3.67 0.04 21.67
N CYS A 40 -2.42 -0.43 21.70
CA CYS A 40 -2.09 -1.84 21.56
C CYS A 40 -2.12 -2.64 22.87
N SER A 41 -2.53 -2.03 23.99
CA SER A 41 -2.68 -2.74 25.27
C SER A 41 -3.60 -3.96 25.14
N PRO A 42 -3.40 -5.04 25.92
CA PRO A 42 -4.18 -6.28 25.77
C PRO A 42 -5.70 -6.13 25.78
N GLY A 43 -6.24 -5.14 26.51
CA GLY A 43 -7.68 -4.89 26.57
C GLY A 43 -8.27 -4.17 25.34
N PHE A 44 -7.45 -3.47 24.55
CA PHE A 44 -7.90 -2.76 23.34
C PHE A 44 -7.40 -3.44 22.06
N ASN A 45 -6.10 -3.75 22.02
CA ASN A 45 -5.40 -4.43 20.94
C ASN A 45 -5.69 -3.87 19.54
N LEU A 46 -5.84 -2.53 19.43
CA LEU A 46 -6.10 -1.88 18.15
C LEU A 46 -4.84 -1.92 17.26
N PRO A 47 -5.01 -2.02 15.93
CA PRO A 47 -3.90 -2.04 14.98
C PRO A 47 -3.37 -0.61 14.78
N ILE A 48 -2.70 -0.05 15.78
CA ILE A 48 -2.14 1.30 15.73
C ILE A 48 -0.62 1.19 15.69
N GLY A 49 -0.02 1.65 14.59
CA GLY A 49 1.42 1.82 14.44
C GLY A 49 1.85 3.27 14.68
N CYS A 50 3.13 3.57 14.43
CA CYS A 50 3.68 4.90 14.52
C CYS A 50 4.54 5.19 13.28
N PHE A 51 4.25 6.28 12.58
CA PHE A 51 5.02 6.77 11.43
C PHE A 51 5.75 8.05 11.84
N MET A 52 7.07 8.10 11.59
CA MET A 52 7.94 9.20 11.98
C MET A 52 9.18 9.25 11.09
N ARG A 53 9.88 10.39 11.09
CA ARG A 53 11.15 10.55 10.36
C ARG A 53 12.34 10.04 11.16
N THR A 54 12.61 10.64 12.31
CA THR A 54 13.69 10.24 13.22
C THR A 54 13.08 9.85 14.56
N LEU A 55 13.53 8.72 15.12
CA LEU A 55 13.01 8.20 16.38
C LEU A 55 13.31 9.17 17.54
N HIS A 56 12.44 9.19 18.55
CA HIS A 56 12.64 9.96 19.77
C HIS A 56 14.02 9.67 20.39
N GLY A 57 14.70 10.72 20.86
CA GLY A 57 16.03 10.61 21.45
C GLY A 57 17.14 10.20 20.48
N GLN A 58 16.88 10.11 19.17
CA GLN A 58 17.89 9.80 18.14
C GLN A 58 18.32 11.02 17.30
N TYR A 59 17.96 12.23 17.72
CA TYR A 59 18.50 13.46 17.16
C TYR A 59 18.90 14.45 18.28
N PRO A 60 19.96 15.26 18.09
CA PRO A 60 20.55 16.09 19.15
C PRO A 60 19.59 17.09 19.79
N GLU A 61 18.65 17.62 18.99
CA GLU A 61 17.76 18.70 19.39
C GLU A 61 16.55 18.21 20.21
N TYR A 62 16.32 16.89 20.28
CA TYR A 62 15.17 16.29 20.97
C TYR A 62 15.06 16.77 22.42
N HIS A 63 13.86 17.23 22.81
CA HIS A 63 13.57 17.80 24.14
C HIS A 63 14.42 19.03 24.51
N SER A 64 14.83 19.82 23.52
CA SER A 64 15.51 21.10 23.73
C SER A 64 14.87 22.23 22.93
N SER A 65 15.22 23.48 23.22
CA SER A 65 14.78 24.63 22.42
C SER A 65 15.37 24.68 21.01
N ALA A 66 16.32 23.79 20.70
CA ALA A 66 16.86 23.63 19.36
C ALA A 66 15.91 22.84 18.42
N ASP A 67 14.89 22.16 18.95
CA ASP A 67 13.80 21.58 18.15
C ASP A 67 12.83 22.71 17.74
N ASN A 68 13.22 23.44 16.71
CA ASN A 68 12.57 24.67 16.27
C ASN A 68 12.45 24.74 14.73
N LEU A 69 11.97 25.87 14.20
CA LEU A 69 11.70 26.01 12.76
C LEU A 69 12.96 25.96 11.88
N ASP A 70 14.16 26.16 12.42
CA ASP A 70 15.41 26.02 11.67
C ASP A 70 15.75 24.54 11.43
N LEU A 71 15.26 23.63 12.28
CA LEU A 71 15.40 22.18 12.13
C LEU A 71 14.38 21.61 11.13
N VAL A 72 13.16 22.15 11.11
CA VAL A 72 12.04 21.66 10.29
C VAL A 72 12.24 22.02 8.82
N ARG A 73 12.20 21.02 7.94
CA ARG A 73 12.35 21.21 6.49
C ARG A 73 11.03 20.99 5.76
N SER A 74 10.66 21.93 4.89
CA SER A 74 9.41 21.87 4.12
C SER A 74 9.34 20.63 3.22
N GLU A 75 10.47 20.22 2.65
CA GLU A 75 10.60 19.06 1.79
C GLU A 75 10.35 17.76 2.58
N SER A 76 10.87 17.68 3.80
CA SER A 76 10.64 16.57 4.71
C SER A 76 9.16 16.43 5.09
N LEU A 77 8.49 17.55 5.34
CA LEU A 77 7.05 17.57 5.65
C LEU A 77 6.22 17.14 4.43
N SER A 78 6.53 17.69 3.25
CA SER A 78 5.82 17.35 2.01
C SER A 78 5.94 15.86 1.67
N ARG A 79 7.12 15.25 1.89
CA ARG A 79 7.34 13.82 1.69
C ARG A 79 6.55 12.97 2.68
N SER A 80 6.63 13.28 3.97
CA SER A 80 5.85 12.57 4.99
C SER A 80 4.34 12.70 4.76
N TYR A 81 3.87 13.86 4.28
CA TYR A 81 2.49 14.04 3.86
C TYR A 81 2.12 13.15 2.66
N ALA A 82 2.98 13.09 1.63
CA ALA A 82 2.76 12.25 0.46
C ALA A 82 2.73 10.75 0.80
N ASP A 83 3.58 10.29 1.73
CA ASP A 83 3.55 8.90 2.21
C ASP A 83 2.24 8.59 2.95
N CYS A 84 1.79 9.48 3.84
CA CYS A 84 0.50 9.33 4.51
C CYS A 84 -0.67 9.32 3.52
N LEU A 85 -0.65 10.19 2.52
CA LEU A 85 -1.70 10.23 1.50
C LEU A 85 -1.75 8.94 0.68
N GLN A 86 -0.59 8.43 0.25
CA GLN A 86 -0.51 7.14 -0.45
C GLN A 86 -1.01 5.99 0.43
N ALA A 87 -0.76 6.02 1.73
CA ALA A 87 -1.31 5.01 2.64
C ALA A 87 -2.84 5.07 2.71
N PHE A 88 -3.43 6.27 2.73
CA PHE A 88 -4.89 6.42 2.67
C PHE A 88 -5.46 5.93 1.34
N GLU A 89 -4.88 6.33 0.21
CA GLU A 89 -5.30 5.89 -1.13
C GLU A 89 -5.23 4.35 -1.24
N LEU A 90 -4.18 3.75 -0.70
CA LEU A 90 -4.01 2.31 -0.65
C LEU A 90 -5.12 1.65 0.18
N LEU A 91 -5.38 2.11 1.41
CA LEU A 91 -6.39 1.54 2.28
C LEU A 91 -7.81 1.64 1.68
N GLU A 92 -8.16 2.79 1.10
CA GLU A 92 -9.45 3.00 0.43
C GLU A 92 -9.60 2.14 -0.84
N GLY A 93 -8.48 1.91 -1.53
CA GLY A 93 -8.38 1.15 -2.77
C GLY A 93 -8.14 -0.35 -2.60
N ASN A 94 -7.90 -0.87 -1.39
CA ASN A 94 -7.48 -2.26 -1.15
C ASN A 94 -8.64 -3.27 -1.29
N ARG A 95 -9.20 -3.36 -2.50
CA ARG A 95 -10.36 -4.20 -2.82
C ARG A 95 -9.96 -5.63 -3.14
N VAL A 96 -10.95 -6.52 -3.10
CA VAL A 96 -10.82 -7.92 -3.53
C VAL A 96 -11.66 -8.12 -4.79
N TYR A 97 -11.14 -8.85 -5.77
CA TYR A 97 -11.83 -9.10 -7.03
C TYR A 97 -11.89 -10.59 -7.37
N VAL A 98 -12.85 -10.97 -8.22
CA VAL A 98 -12.97 -12.29 -8.86
C VAL A 98 -12.90 -12.15 -10.36
N SER A 99 -12.00 -12.91 -10.99
CA SER A 99 -11.87 -13.02 -12.43
C SER A 99 -13.12 -13.64 -13.05
N GLN A 100 -13.66 -12.97 -14.07
CA GLN A 100 -14.77 -13.45 -14.88
C GLN A 100 -14.31 -14.39 -16.01
N ASN A 101 -12.99 -14.52 -16.20
CA ASN A 101 -12.39 -15.51 -17.09
C ASN A 101 -11.30 -16.31 -16.35
N PRO A 102 -11.66 -17.21 -15.42
CA PRO A 102 -10.70 -17.88 -14.55
C PRO A 102 -9.96 -19.04 -15.25
N ARG A 103 -10.35 -19.40 -16.49
CA ARG A 103 -9.74 -20.50 -17.25
C ARG A 103 -8.84 -19.90 -18.33
N CYS A 104 -7.53 -19.88 -18.04
CA CYS A 104 -6.49 -19.31 -18.89
C CYS A 104 -6.56 -17.78 -19.03
N GLU A 105 -5.58 -17.20 -19.73
CA GLU A 105 -5.54 -15.76 -19.99
C GLU A 105 -6.60 -15.33 -21.02
N PRO A 106 -7.35 -14.22 -20.78
CA PRO A 106 -8.21 -13.62 -21.78
C PRO A 106 -7.41 -12.98 -22.92
N GLN A 107 -7.99 -12.88 -24.11
CA GLN A 107 -7.40 -12.15 -25.22
C GLN A 107 -7.50 -10.62 -25.01
N LEU A 108 -6.55 -10.06 -24.25
CA LEU A 108 -6.53 -8.65 -23.82
C LEU A 108 -6.50 -7.63 -24.98
N GLY A 109 -5.84 -7.98 -26.09
CA GLY A 109 -5.74 -7.10 -27.26
C GLY A 109 -7.10 -6.73 -27.89
N ARG A 110 -8.07 -7.66 -27.91
CA ARG A 110 -9.42 -7.37 -28.43
C ARG A 110 -10.23 -6.43 -27.53
N ARG A 111 -9.79 -6.26 -26.28
CA ARG A 111 -10.43 -5.41 -25.26
C ARG A 111 -9.72 -4.06 -25.12
N GLY A 112 -8.74 -3.76 -25.98
CA GLY A 112 -8.01 -2.49 -25.95
C GLY A 112 -7.08 -2.32 -24.73
N LEU A 113 -6.82 -3.39 -23.98
CA LEU A 113 -5.97 -3.37 -22.77
C LEU A 113 -4.47 -3.38 -23.11
N TYR A 114 -4.12 -3.79 -24.33
CA TYR A 114 -2.82 -3.51 -24.94
C TYR A 114 -2.97 -2.28 -25.83
N ARG A 115 -2.71 -1.08 -25.31
CA ARG A 115 -2.53 0.11 -26.17
C ARG A 115 -1.06 0.25 -26.52
N ALA A 116 -0.80 0.36 -27.82
CA ALA A 116 0.48 0.88 -28.32
C ALA A 116 0.57 2.38 -27.99
N VAL A 117 1.80 2.86 -27.78
CA VAL A 117 2.23 4.27 -27.62
C VAL A 117 2.50 4.71 -26.17
N ALA A 118 3.64 4.27 -25.64
CA ALA A 118 4.73 5.06 -25.00
C ALA A 118 5.63 4.08 -24.22
N GLY A 119 6.95 4.07 -24.47
CA GLY A 119 7.97 3.29 -23.73
C GLY A 119 7.80 1.75 -23.70
N GLN A 120 8.72 0.97 -24.28
CA GLN A 120 8.60 -0.51 -24.22
C GLN A 120 8.61 -1.05 -22.78
N GLN A 121 9.34 -0.41 -21.87
CA GLN A 121 9.46 -0.84 -20.48
C GLN A 121 8.19 -0.53 -19.66
N GLU A 122 7.62 0.67 -19.81
CA GLU A 122 6.35 1.03 -19.15
C GLU A 122 5.19 0.14 -19.61
N ASN A 123 5.14 -0.21 -20.90
CA ASN A 123 4.15 -1.15 -21.42
C ASN A 123 4.33 -2.54 -20.78
N GLN A 124 5.56 -3.07 -20.71
CA GLN A 124 5.80 -4.37 -20.06
C GLN A 124 5.38 -4.40 -18.59
N CYS A 125 5.66 -3.33 -17.83
CA CYS A 125 5.22 -3.23 -16.44
C CYS A 125 3.69 -3.22 -16.32
N ARG A 126 3.01 -2.48 -17.20
CA ARG A 126 1.54 -2.41 -17.23
C ARG A 126 0.89 -3.74 -17.62
N GLU A 127 1.44 -4.41 -18.63
CA GLU A 127 0.97 -5.73 -19.06
C GLU A 127 1.14 -6.76 -17.94
N LEU A 128 2.30 -6.76 -17.28
CA LEU A 128 2.57 -7.64 -16.14
C LEU A 128 1.61 -7.37 -14.97
N ALA A 129 1.28 -6.10 -14.68
CA ALA A 129 0.28 -5.74 -13.68
C ALA A 129 -1.10 -6.33 -14.00
N LEU A 130 -1.57 -6.23 -15.25
CA LEU A 130 -2.83 -6.84 -15.68
C LEU A 130 -2.84 -8.35 -15.47
N LEU A 131 -1.74 -9.03 -15.82
CA LEU A 131 -1.61 -10.48 -15.66
C LEU A 131 -1.60 -10.90 -14.19
N TRP A 132 -0.89 -10.16 -13.32
CA TRP A 132 -0.89 -10.41 -11.88
C TRP A 132 -2.28 -10.27 -11.28
N VAL A 133 -2.98 -9.20 -11.62
CA VAL A 133 -4.34 -8.96 -11.13
C VAL A 133 -5.27 -10.08 -11.59
N LEU A 134 -5.26 -10.44 -12.87
CA LEU A 134 -6.09 -11.54 -13.40
C LEU A 134 -5.81 -12.88 -12.71
N ASN A 135 -4.53 -13.18 -12.47
CA ASN A 135 -4.10 -14.45 -11.89
C ASN A 135 -4.54 -14.60 -10.42
N MET A 136 -4.44 -13.53 -9.63
CA MET A 136 -4.68 -13.56 -8.18
C MET A 136 -6.08 -13.06 -7.78
N SER A 137 -6.90 -12.57 -8.71
CA SER A 137 -8.30 -12.21 -8.46
C SER A 137 -9.19 -13.44 -8.33
N ASP A 138 -9.04 -14.17 -7.24
CA ASP A 138 -9.77 -15.40 -6.92
C ASP A 138 -10.76 -15.22 -5.75
N GLY A 139 -11.03 -13.97 -5.35
CA GLY A 139 -11.87 -13.64 -4.19
C GLY A 139 -11.18 -13.77 -2.84
N ARG A 140 -9.88 -14.12 -2.79
CA ARG A 140 -9.13 -14.32 -1.54
C ARG A 140 -7.97 -13.34 -1.35
N HIS A 141 -7.46 -12.75 -2.43
CA HIS A 141 -6.34 -11.81 -2.39
C HIS A 141 -6.85 -10.39 -2.63
N ALA A 142 -6.52 -9.49 -1.72
CA ALA A 142 -6.74 -8.06 -1.91
C ALA A 142 -5.66 -7.48 -2.84
N LEU A 143 -5.92 -6.31 -3.43
CA LEU A 143 -4.95 -5.68 -4.34
C LEU A 143 -3.56 -5.47 -3.70
N LEU A 144 -3.49 -5.22 -2.38
CA LEU A 144 -2.22 -5.12 -1.67
C LEU A 144 -1.42 -6.44 -1.69
N ASP A 145 -2.09 -7.59 -1.57
CA ASP A 145 -1.44 -8.90 -1.67
C ASP A 145 -0.80 -9.10 -3.04
N ILE A 146 -1.53 -8.67 -4.08
CA ILE A 146 -1.08 -8.74 -5.48
C ILE A 146 0.11 -7.81 -5.70
N ALA A 147 0.04 -6.58 -5.18
CA ALA A 147 1.10 -5.58 -5.28
C ALA A 147 2.40 -6.04 -4.60
N ASP A 148 2.29 -6.57 -3.38
CA ASP A 148 3.42 -7.14 -2.66
C ASP A 148 4.02 -8.35 -3.40
N ARG A 149 3.18 -9.23 -3.94
CA ARG A 149 3.63 -10.42 -4.68
C ARG A 149 4.30 -10.08 -6.00
N ALA A 150 3.79 -9.07 -6.71
CA ALA A 150 4.31 -8.58 -7.97
C ALA A 150 5.55 -7.69 -7.81
N ALA A 151 5.82 -7.21 -6.59
CA ALA A 151 6.80 -6.17 -6.30
C ALA A 151 6.59 -4.89 -7.14
N LEU A 152 5.31 -4.53 -7.35
CA LEU A 152 4.89 -3.34 -8.10
C LEU A 152 4.23 -2.32 -7.17
N PRO A 153 4.36 -1.00 -7.46
CA PRO A 153 3.64 0.02 -6.71
C PRO A 153 2.12 -0.23 -6.74
N PHE A 154 1.47 -0.05 -5.59
CA PHE A 154 0.02 -0.27 -5.43
C PHE A 154 -0.82 0.43 -6.51
N GLY A 155 -0.52 1.69 -6.83
CA GLY A 155 -1.26 2.44 -7.86
C GLY A 155 -1.25 1.77 -9.25
N GLN A 156 -0.18 1.06 -9.63
CA GLN A 156 -0.14 0.32 -10.90
C GLN A 156 -1.09 -0.89 -10.89
N ILE A 157 -1.16 -1.58 -9.75
CA ILE A 157 -2.08 -2.71 -9.54
C ILE A 157 -3.53 -2.23 -9.50
N GLN A 158 -3.79 -1.11 -8.83
CA GLN A 158 -5.11 -0.49 -8.78
C GLN A 158 -5.59 -0.08 -10.18
N SER A 159 -4.79 0.65 -10.95
CA SER A 159 -5.15 1.02 -12.32
C SER A 159 -5.32 -0.18 -13.24
N ALA A 160 -4.55 -1.26 -13.03
CA ALA A 160 -4.75 -2.51 -13.77
C ALA A 160 -6.10 -3.17 -13.41
N ALA A 161 -6.47 -3.21 -12.13
CA ALA A 161 -7.75 -3.73 -11.69
C ALA A 161 -8.93 -2.90 -12.25
N GLU A 162 -8.85 -1.58 -12.22
CA GLU A 162 -9.84 -0.67 -12.79
C GLU A 162 -10.05 -0.94 -14.29
N ALA A 163 -8.96 -1.01 -15.06
CA ALA A 163 -9.02 -1.32 -16.49
C ALA A 163 -9.65 -2.70 -16.78
N LEU A 164 -9.40 -3.69 -15.92
CA LEU A 164 -9.99 -5.02 -16.06
C LEU A 164 -11.47 -5.05 -15.65
N VAL A 165 -11.89 -4.24 -14.69
CA VAL A 165 -13.31 -4.05 -14.34
C VAL A 165 -14.05 -3.39 -15.52
N GLU A 166 -13.50 -2.33 -16.09
CA GLU A 166 -14.06 -1.67 -17.29
C GLU A 166 -14.18 -2.62 -18.48
N ALA A 167 -13.23 -3.54 -18.62
CA ALA A 167 -13.23 -4.57 -19.64
C ALA A 167 -14.07 -5.81 -19.29
N GLU A 168 -14.85 -5.78 -18.21
CA GLU A 168 -15.71 -6.88 -17.72
C GLU A 168 -14.94 -8.19 -17.46
N LEU A 169 -13.67 -8.09 -17.10
CA LEU A 169 -12.81 -9.23 -16.75
C LEU A 169 -12.73 -9.46 -15.24
N LEU A 170 -13.08 -8.47 -14.43
CA LEU A 170 -13.14 -8.57 -12.97
C LEU A 170 -14.50 -8.10 -12.45
N LYS A 171 -14.86 -8.63 -11.28
CA LYS A 171 -15.97 -8.15 -10.46
C LYS A 171 -15.50 -8.01 -9.02
N GLU A 172 -15.86 -6.91 -8.35
CA GLU A 172 -15.56 -6.72 -6.93
C GLU A 172 -16.21 -7.87 -6.12
N TYR A 173 -15.41 -8.52 -5.29
CA TYR A 173 -15.87 -9.54 -4.37
C TYR A 173 -16.27 -8.88 -3.06
N ARG A 174 -17.54 -9.03 -2.69
CA ARG A 174 -18.06 -8.65 -1.39
C ARG A 174 -18.38 -9.93 -0.63
N SER A 175 -17.74 -10.12 0.52
CA SER A 175 -18.08 -11.26 1.38
C SER A 175 -19.56 -11.15 1.78
N PRO A 176 -20.34 -12.25 1.71
CA PRO A 176 -21.70 -12.24 2.24
C PRO A 176 -21.62 -11.97 3.76
N GLY A 177 -22.10 -10.81 4.22
CA GLY A 177 -22.11 -10.45 5.64
C GLY A 177 -21.61 -9.03 6.00
N ASN A 178 -21.35 -8.16 5.01
CA ASN A 178 -20.89 -6.78 5.24
C ASN A 178 -21.93 -5.71 4.82
N ASP A 179 -23.22 -6.08 4.83
CA ASP A 179 -24.36 -5.15 4.70
C ASP A 179 -24.94 -4.82 6.08
#